data_AF-A0A1M6BDQ4-F1
#
_entry.id   AF-A0A1M6BDQ4-F1
#
_cell.length_a   1.000
_cell.length_b   1.000
_cell.length_c   1.000
_cell.angle_alpha   90.00
_cell.angle_beta   90.00
_cell.angle_gamma   90.00
#
_symmetry.space_group_name_H-M   'P 1'
#
loop_
_entity.id
_entity.type
_entity.pdbx_description
1 polymer ?
#
loop_
_entity_poly.entity_id
_entity_poly.type
_entity_poly.pdbx_seq_one_letter_code
_entity_poly.pdbx_strand_id
1 'polypeptide(L)'
;MSFKKQLILLALITGFNYSCDKSTSDEFEEVNGHVETRLLSAISVVSAQDSYENSNVLFLYDGENKLTTVTKDNDTGIFSYDNGELANVTSGGGNLSIEELYQSPYDAFEYGEVMEYDDNGNPYILKFIEERYNYMSGNMEPYYYTAQVTYDDKPNLFYKTMEAGGLIDVMDGVRLNFSIAPQSQDIVKAKALFFNNNPSQIIYKNEEGEVEYVVNISYVYDGDYPTSATVTSAYTDGGETNTYTVSFSYRSN
;
A
#
# COMPACT_ATOMS: atom_id res chain seq x y z
N MET A 1 -40.18 53.02 -22.21
CA MET A 1 -38.99 53.44 -21.44
C MET A 1 -38.50 52.19 -20.68
N SER A 2 -37.81 51.24 -21.32
CA SER A 2 -36.35 51.17 -21.50
C SER A 2 -35.56 51.54 -20.25
N PHE A 3 -34.98 50.55 -19.57
CA PHE A 3 -33.53 50.33 -19.60
C PHE A 3 -33.17 48.87 -19.22
N LYS A 4 -32.39 48.23 -20.10
CA LYS A 4 -31.78 46.90 -20.01
C LYS A 4 -30.55 46.90 -19.09
N LYS A 5 -30.26 45.74 -18.47
CA LYS A 5 -28.93 45.09 -18.27
C LYS A 5 -29.17 43.74 -17.55
N GLN A 6 -29.26 42.63 -18.29
CA GLN A 6 -28.21 41.62 -18.50
C GLN A 6 -27.87 40.75 -17.27
N LEU A 7 -28.30 39.49 -17.32
CA LEU A 7 -27.73 38.25 -16.73
C LEU A 7 -28.76 37.14 -17.06
N ILE A 8 -28.85 36.57 -18.27
CA ILE A 8 -27.99 35.55 -18.90
C ILE A 8 -27.41 34.53 -17.90
N LEU A 9 -27.78 33.27 -18.15
CA LEU A 9 -27.20 32.01 -17.65
C LEU A 9 -27.52 31.60 -16.20
N LEU A 10 -28.67 30.98 -16.02
CA LEU A 10 -28.78 29.83 -15.10
C LEU A 10 -28.69 28.54 -15.94
N ALA A 11 -27.55 28.37 -16.60
CA ALA A 11 -27.08 27.09 -17.11
C ALA A 11 -25.74 26.84 -16.40
N LEU A 12 -25.84 26.46 -15.13
CA LEU A 12 -24.69 26.03 -14.35
C LEU A 12 -25.06 24.71 -13.68
N ILE A 13 -24.43 23.68 -14.21
CA ILE A 13 -24.03 22.46 -13.51
C ILE A 13 -25.20 21.52 -13.18
N THR A 14 -25.83 21.00 -14.23
CA THR A 14 -25.95 19.52 -14.28
C THR A 14 -24.55 18.97 -14.54
N GLY A 15 -23.72 18.98 -13.50
CA GLY A 15 -22.59 18.08 -13.43
C GLY A 15 -23.19 16.70 -13.38
N PHE A 16 -23.23 16.04 -14.52
CA PHE A 16 -23.18 14.60 -14.53
C PHE A 16 -21.95 14.24 -13.68
N ASN A 17 -22.17 13.86 -12.42
CA ASN A 17 -21.21 13.04 -11.70
C ASN A 17 -21.21 11.70 -12.44
N TYR A 18 -20.59 11.65 -13.61
CA TYR A 18 -19.82 10.48 -13.96
C TYR A 18 -18.77 10.44 -12.84
N SER A 19 -19.04 9.66 -11.80
CA SER A 19 -17.96 9.05 -11.03
C SER A 19 -17.21 8.22 -12.06
N CYS A 20 -16.27 8.86 -12.75
CA CYS A 20 -15.31 8.15 -13.54
C CYS A 20 -14.43 7.53 -12.48
N ASP A 21 -14.61 6.22 -12.25
CA ASP A 21 -13.66 5.46 -11.45
C ASP A 21 -12.28 5.79 -12.01
N LYS A 22 -11.45 6.45 -11.20
CA LYS A 22 -10.10 6.80 -11.61
C LYS A 22 -9.27 5.51 -11.65
N SER A 23 -8.32 5.48 -12.57
CA SER A 23 -7.32 4.41 -12.57
C SER A 23 -6.35 4.64 -11.41
N THR A 24 -5.66 3.58 -10.98
CA THR A 24 -4.61 3.70 -9.96
C THR A 24 -3.50 4.63 -10.45
N SER A 25 -3.20 4.62 -11.75
CA SER A 25 -2.28 5.58 -12.36
C SER A 25 -2.76 7.03 -12.25
N ASP A 26 -4.03 7.31 -12.59
CA ASP A 26 -4.59 8.66 -12.54
C ASP A 26 -4.60 9.21 -11.10
N GLU A 27 -4.98 8.37 -10.12
CA GLU A 27 -5.00 8.75 -8.71
C GLU A 27 -3.60 9.11 -8.21
N PHE A 28 -2.59 8.30 -8.55
CA PHE A 28 -1.22 8.57 -8.16
C PHE A 28 -0.67 9.85 -8.79
N GLU A 29 -0.89 10.06 -10.10
CA GLU A 29 -0.40 11.24 -10.82
C GLU A 29 -1.12 12.54 -10.39
N GLU A 30 -2.40 12.47 -10.02
CA GLU A 30 -3.13 13.63 -9.50
C GLU A 30 -2.59 14.10 -8.14
N VAL A 31 -2.21 13.16 -7.28
CA VAL A 31 -1.68 13.44 -5.94
C VAL A 31 -0.22 13.89 -6.00
N ASN A 32 0.61 13.15 -6.75
CA ASN A 32 2.06 13.29 -6.69
C ASN A 32 2.66 14.03 -7.89
N GLY A 33 1.88 14.26 -8.95
CA GLY A 33 2.37 14.81 -10.20
C GLY A 33 3.40 13.90 -10.88
N HIS A 34 4.33 14.54 -11.59
CA HIS A 34 5.40 13.81 -12.27
C HIS A 34 6.53 13.42 -11.31
N VAL A 35 6.62 12.13 -10.99
CA VAL A 35 7.69 11.53 -10.17
C VAL A 35 8.75 10.89 -11.07
N GLU A 36 10.02 11.21 -10.84
CA GLU A 36 11.16 10.57 -11.54
C GLU A 36 11.08 9.04 -11.39
N THR A 37 11.39 8.27 -12.43
CA THR A 37 11.44 6.80 -12.30
C THR A 37 12.68 6.37 -11.54
N ARG A 38 12.53 5.85 -10.32
CA ARG A 38 13.56 5.08 -9.61
C ARG A 38 13.02 3.72 -9.22
N LEU A 39 13.73 2.68 -9.68
CA LEU A 39 13.33 1.29 -9.48
C LEU A 39 14.11 0.71 -8.29
N LEU A 40 13.40 0.14 -7.32
CA LEU A 40 14.03 -0.53 -6.19
C LEU A 40 14.91 -1.66 -6.70
N SER A 41 16.10 -1.82 -6.13
CA SER A 41 16.98 -2.98 -6.36
C SER A 41 17.10 -3.84 -5.11
N ALA A 42 17.03 -3.22 -3.92
CA ALA A 42 16.99 -3.94 -2.66
C ALA A 42 16.31 -3.13 -1.54
N ILE A 43 15.75 -3.85 -0.57
CA ILE A 43 15.32 -3.32 0.73
C ILE A 43 15.97 -4.19 1.80
N SER A 44 16.74 -3.57 2.69
CA SER A 44 17.36 -4.26 3.81
C SER A 44 16.77 -3.76 5.12
N VAL A 45 16.32 -4.68 5.96
CA VAL A 45 15.78 -4.39 7.29
C VAL A 45 16.74 -4.92 8.33
N VAL A 46 17.08 -4.08 9.30
CA VAL A 46 17.94 -4.41 10.44
C VAL A 46 17.21 -4.10 11.73
N SER A 47 16.94 -5.12 12.54
CA SER A 47 16.37 -4.99 13.89
C SER A 47 17.46 -4.56 14.86
N ALA A 48 17.14 -3.61 15.74
CA ALA A 48 18.01 -3.20 16.83
C ALA A 48 17.99 -4.20 18.00
N GLN A 49 16.95 -5.04 18.08
CA GLN A 49 16.70 -5.96 19.18
C GLN A 49 17.16 -7.39 18.85
N ASP A 50 16.84 -7.90 17.66
CA ASP A 50 17.14 -9.28 17.27
C ASP A 50 17.59 -9.43 15.81
N SER A 51 18.83 -9.86 15.60
CA SER A 51 19.38 -10.10 14.27
C SER A 51 18.66 -11.18 13.45
N TYR A 52 17.87 -12.07 14.08
CA TYR A 52 17.04 -13.05 13.36
C TYR A 52 15.84 -12.40 12.65
N GLU A 53 15.46 -11.19 13.03
CA GLU A 53 14.43 -10.39 12.36
C GLU A 53 14.98 -9.58 11.17
N ASN A 54 16.31 -9.59 10.98
CA ASN A 54 16.90 -8.97 9.81
C ASN A 54 16.42 -9.69 8.55
N SER A 55 15.99 -8.93 7.56
CA SER A 55 15.53 -9.46 6.29
C SER A 55 16.05 -8.63 5.13
N ASN A 56 16.03 -9.23 3.94
CA ASN A 56 16.41 -8.54 2.73
C ASN A 56 15.52 -8.95 1.55
N VAL A 57 15.04 -7.94 0.84
CA VAL A 57 14.26 -8.10 -0.38
C VAL A 57 15.07 -7.61 -1.56
N LEU A 58 15.11 -8.41 -2.62
CA LEU A 58 15.84 -8.13 -3.86
C LEU A 58 14.87 -8.05 -5.02
N PHE A 59 15.08 -7.06 -5.88
CA PHE A 59 14.27 -6.81 -7.07
C PHE A 59 15.18 -6.95 -8.29
N LEU A 60 14.84 -7.89 -9.17
CA LEU A 60 15.56 -8.16 -10.40
C LEU A 60 14.71 -7.81 -11.60
N TYR A 61 15.39 -7.37 -12.65
CA TYR A 61 14.77 -6.84 -13.85
C TYR A 61 15.47 -7.38 -15.09
N ASP A 62 14.78 -7.35 -16.22
CA ASP A 62 15.38 -7.61 -17.51
C ASP A 62 16.13 -6.38 -18.08
N GLY A 63 16.61 -6.52 -19.33
CA GLY A 63 17.33 -5.46 -20.05
C GLY A 63 16.45 -4.28 -20.47
N GLU A 64 15.12 -4.39 -20.37
CA GLU A 64 14.15 -3.34 -20.68
C GLU A 64 13.57 -2.69 -19.41
N ASN A 65 14.15 -2.98 -18.25
CA ASN A 65 13.70 -2.54 -16.93
C ASN A 65 12.34 -3.11 -16.50
N LYS A 66 11.88 -4.22 -17.07
CA LYS A 66 10.70 -4.93 -16.53
C LYS A 66 11.09 -5.76 -15.33
N LEU A 67 10.30 -5.70 -14.27
CA LEU A 67 10.54 -6.48 -13.05
C LEU A 67 10.33 -7.97 -13.36
N THR A 68 11.32 -8.81 -13.14
CA THR A 68 11.24 -10.26 -13.45
C THR A 68 11.21 -11.12 -12.20
N THR A 69 11.83 -10.66 -11.12
CA THR A 69 11.90 -11.43 -9.88
C THR A 69 11.90 -10.51 -8.67
N VAL A 70 11.14 -10.92 -7.65
CA VAL A 70 11.27 -10.40 -6.29
C VAL A 70 11.64 -11.57 -5.40
N THR A 71 12.71 -11.44 -4.63
CA THR A 71 13.13 -12.46 -3.67
C THR A 71 13.19 -11.84 -2.28
N LYS A 72 12.48 -12.43 -1.32
CA LYS A 72 12.63 -12.13 0.10
C LYS A 72 13.15 -13.38 0.79
N ASP A 73 14.34 -13.29 1.36
CA ASP A 73 14.99 -14.41 2.04
C ASP A 73 15.00 -15.71 1.19
N ASN A 74 14.12 -16.68 1.48
CA ASN A 74 14.00 -17.93 0.73
C ASN A 74 12.82 -17.96 -0.26
N ASP A 75 11.91 -16.98 -0.18
CA ASP A 75 10.72 -16.90 -1.01
C ASP A 75 11.00 -16.07 -2.25
N THR A 76 10.50 -16.55 -3.40
CA THR A 76 10.77 -15.94 -4.70
C THR A 76 9.50 -15.89 -5.53
N GLY A 77 9.18 -14.69 -6.01
CA GLY A 77 8.11 -14.37 -6.93
C GLY A 77 8.70 -14.09 -8.30
N ILE A 78 8.17 -14.76 -9.32
CA ILE A 78 8.64 -14.69 -10.70
C ILE A 78 7.52 -14.08 -11.54
N PHE A 79 7.84 -12.98 -12.20
CA PHE A 79 6.93 -12.24 -13.08
C PHE A 79 7.15 -12.72 -14.51
N SER A 80 6.07 -13.12 -15.16
CA SER A 80 6.08 -13.60 -16.54
C SER A 80 5.12 -12.80 -17.40
N TYR A 81 5.56 -12.52 -18.62
CA TYR A 81 4.90 -11.57 -19.51
C TYR A 81 4.49 -12.25 -20.81
N ASP A 82 3.33 -11.88 -21.34
CA ASP A 82 2.86 -12.26 -22.68
C ASP A 82 2.56 -10.99 -23.47
N ASN A 83 3.11 -10.90 -24.70
CA ASN A 83 3.03 -9.70 -25.55
C ASN A 83 3.41 -8.37 -24.86
N GLY A 84 4.25 -8.46 -23.82
CA GLY A 84 4.74 -7.31 -23.06
C GLY A 84 3.88 -6.92 -21.85
N GLU A 85 2.72 -7.53 -21.68
CA GLU A 85 1.82 -7.35 -20.52
C GLU A 85 2.07 -8.43 -19.46
N LEU A 86 1.83 -8.12 -18.19
CA LEU A 86 1.96 -9.10 -17.11
C LEU A 86 0.93 -10.23 -17.30
N ALA A 87 1.41 -11.45 -17.53
CA ALA A 87 0.56 -12.61 -17.77
C ALA A 87 0.35 -13.43 -16.49
N ASN A 88 1.39 -13.59 -15.67
CA ASN A 88 1.32 -14.38 -14.45
C ASN A 88 2.45 -14.03 -13.49
N VAL A 89 2.17 -14.17 -12.19
CA VAL A 89 3.17 -14.12 -11.11
C VAL A 89 3.16 -15.48 -10.41
N THR A 90 4.28 -16.20 -10.42
CA THR A 90 4.40 -17.47 -9.70
C THR A 90 5.27 -17.29 -8.46
N SER A 91 4.86 -17.89 -7.35
CA SER A 91 5.66 -17.92 -6.13
C SER A 91 6.14 -19.32 -5.81
N GLY A 92 7.41 -19.46 -5.43
CA GLY A 92 8.00 -20.75 -5.01
C GLY A 92 7.52 -21.27 -3.64
N GLY A 93 6.77 -20.49 -2.86
CA GLY A 93 6.39 -20.83 -1.48
C GLY A 93 5.11 -20.16 -0.91
N GLY A 94 4.47 -19.26 -1.64
CA GLY A 94 3.33 -18.44 -1.17
C GLY A 94 3.39 -17.05 -1.81
N ASN A 95 2.26 -16.39 -2.01
CA ASN A 95 2.19 -15.08 -2.67
C ASN A 95 3.10 -14.08 -1.93
N LEU A 96 4.08 -13.49 -2.63
CA LEU A 96 4.84 -12.35 -2.10
C LEU A 96 3.90 -11.16 -2.02
N SER A 97 3.35 -10.91 -0.83
CA SER A 97 2.58 -9.70 -0.58
C SER A 97 3.52 -8.53 -0.33
N ILE A 98 3.16 -7.34 -0.82
CA ILE A 98 3.85 -6.07 -0.53
C ILE A 98 3.89 -5.79 0.99
N GLU A 99 2.96 -6.38 1.75
CA GLU A 99 2.90 -6.33 3.21
C GLU A 99 4.07 -7.01 3.92
N GLU A 100 4.77 -7.96 3.29
CA GLU A 100 5.89 -8.65 3.92
C GLU A 100 7.08 -7.73 4.28
N LEU A 101 7.08 -6.51 3.74
CA LEU A 101 8.03 -5.43 4.02
C LEU A 101 7.65 -4.61 5.26
N TYR A 102 6.39 -4.69 5.69
CA TYR A 102 5.83 -4.00 6.84
C TYR A 102 5.36 -5.04 7.84
N GLN A 103 6.29 -5.62 8.61
CA GLN A 103 5.96 -6.50 9.74
C GLN A 103 5.21 -5.69 10.81
N SER A 104 3.91 -5.49 10.60
CA SER A 104 2.98 -5.04 11.61
C SER A 104 2.63 -6.23 12.50
N PRO A 105 2.37 -6.06 13.81
CA PRO A 105 1.80 -7.14 14.62
C PRO A 105 0.39 -7.55 14.16
N TYR A 106 -0.24 -6.74 13.31
CA TYR A 106 -1.57 -6.97 12.79
C TYR A 106 -1.63 -6.74 11.27
N ASP A 107 -2.00 -7.78 10.53
CA ASP A 107 -2.00 -7.90 9.07
C ASP A 107 -3.12 -7.10 8.38
N ALA A 108 -3.27 -5.82 8.74
CA ALA A 108 -4.35 -4.96 8.24
C ALA A 108 -4.26 -4.68 6.74
N PHE A 109 -3.06 -4.63 6.17
CA PHE A 109 -2.87 -4.48 4.73
C PHE A 109 -3.06 -5.79 3.96
N GLU A 110 -3.11 -6.95 4.63
CA GLU A 110 -3.38 -8.24 3.98
C GLU A 110 -4.85 -8.63 4.08
N TYR A 111 -5.44 -8.48 5.27
CA TYR A 111 -6.80 -8.94 5.58
C TYR A 111 -7.82 -7.80 5.70
N GLY A 112 -7.37 -6.55 5.83
CA GLY A 112 -8.25 -5.43 6.10
C GLY A 112 -9.20 -5.05 4.96
N GLU A 113 -10.33 -4.51 5.36
CA GLU A 113 -11.30 -3.81 4.53
C GLU A 113 -11.11 -2.30 4.73
N VAL A 114 -10.98 -1.55 3.63
CA VAL A 114 -10.89 -0.09 3.71
C VAL A 114 -12.26 0.49 4.03
N MET A 115 -12.35 1.20 5.15
CA MET A 115 -13.56 1.86 5.60
C MET A 115 -13.59 3.32 5.15
N GLU A 116 -12.43 3.99 5.19
CA GLU A 116 -12.28 5.40 4.84
C GLU A 116 -10.96 5.64 4.11
N TYR A 117 -10.97 6.59 3.18
CA TYR A 117 -9.79 7.11 2.50
C TYR A 117 -9.54 8.56 2.95
N ASP A 118 -8.28 9.00 2.94
CA ASP A 118 -7.92 10.41 3.15
C ASP A 118 -8.14 11.25 1.88
N ASP A 119 -7.85 12.55 1.97
CA ASP A 119 -8.02 13.50 0.86
C ASP A 119 -7.10 13.20 -0.35
N ASN A 120 -6.03 12.43 -0.13
CA ASN A 120 -5.10 11.98 -1.18
C ASN A 120 -5.47 10.58 -1.70
N GLY A 121 -6.62 10.02 -1.29
CA GLY A 121 -7.05 8.69 -1.71
C GLY A 121 -6.24 7.55 -1.09
N ASN A 122 -5.48 7.80 -0.02
CA ASN A 122 -4.82 6.73 0.71
C ASN A 122 -5.80 6.06 1.68
N PRO A 123 -5.72 4.74 1.92
CA PRO A 123 -6.52 4.07 2.95
C PRO A 123 -6.25 4.65 4.35
N TYR A 124 -7.24 5.30 4.93
CA TYR A 124 -7.09 5.99 6.22
C TYR A 124 -7.54 5.14 7.40
N ILE A 125 -8.66 4.42 7.24
CA ILE A 125 -9.20 3.51 8.26
C ILE A 125 -9.38 2.13 7.63
N LEU A 126 -8.71 1.13 8.19
CA LEU A 126 -8.84 -0.27 7.83
C LEU A 126 -9.51 -1.03 8.96
N LYS A 127 -10.46 -1.91 8.65
CA LYS A 127 -11.04 -2.86 9.60
C LYS A 127 -10.57 -4.26 9.28
N PHE A 128 -10.12 -5.01 10.27
CA PHE A 128 -9.68 -6.40 10.08
C PHE A 128 -10.10 -7.27 11.27
N ILE A 129 -10.06 -8.59 11.05
CA ILE A 129 -10.46 -9.60 12.02
C ILE A 129 -9.25 -10.49 12.29
N GLU A 130 -8.98 -10.74 13.56
CA GLU A 130 -7.96 -11.70 14.00
C GLU A 130 -8.64 -12.82 14.79
N GLU A 131 -8.38 -14.08 14.42
CA GLU A 131 -8.83 -15.21 15.23
C GLU A 131 -7.80 -15.46 16.34
N ARG A 132 -8.19 -15.30 17.60
CA ARG A 132 -7.32 -15.58 18.75
C ARG A 132 -7.88 -16.72 19.61
N TYR A 133 -6.98 -17.50 20.19
CA TYR A 133 -7.37 -18.55 21.12
C TYR A 133 -7.75 -17.95 22.48
N ASN A 134 -9.03 -18.07 22.86
CA ASN A 134 -9.50 -17.67 24.16
C ASN A 134 -9.30 -18.82 25.16
N TYR A 135 -8.33 -18.68 26.07
CA TYR A 135 -8.00 -19.70 27.08
C TYR A 135 -9.14 -19.99 28.06
N MET A 136 -10.12 -19.09 28.23
CA MET A 136 -11.28 -19.31 29.10
C MET A 136 -12.35 -20.15 28.41
N SER A 137 -12.63 -19.90 27.13
CA SER A 137 -13.64 -20.66 26.37
C SER A 137 -13.07 -21.91 25.70
N GLY A 138 -11.76 -21.97 25.52
CA GLY A 138 -11.03 -23.06 24.88
C GLY A 138 -11.17 -23.10 23.35
N ASN A 139 -11.65 -22.02 22.73
CA ASN A 139 -11.92 -21.94 21.30
C ASN A 139 -11.17 -20.76 20.64
N MET A 140 -11.05 -20.81 19.31
CA MET A 140 -10.70 -19.64 18.51
C MET A 140 -11.91 -18.72 18.46
N GLU A 141 -11.71 -17.44 18.78
CA GLU A 141 -12.74 -16.40 18.74
C GLU A 141 -12.27 -15.25 17.85
N PRO A 142 -13.18 -14.64 17.06
CA PRO A 142 -12.84 -13.49 16.24
C PRO A 142 -12.76 -12.24 17.12
N TYR A 143 -11.68 -11.48 16.94
CA TYR A 143 -11.49 -10.16 17.54
C TYR A 143 -11.43 -9.12 16.42
N TYR A 144 -12.16 -8.03 16.60
CA TYR A 144 -12.26 -6.96 15.60
C TYR A 144 -11.31 -5.83 15.94
N TYR A 145 -10.55 -5.40 14.94
CA TYR A 145 -9.59 -4.32 15.09
C TYR A 145 -9.77 -3.29 14.00
N THR A 146 -9.28 -2.09 14.30
CA THR A 146 -9.16 -1.00 13.35
C THR A 146 -7.71 -0.53 13.30
N ALA A 147 -7.16 -0.36 12.09
CA ALA A 147 -5.93 0.37 11.87
C ALA A 147 -6.25 1.75 11.31
N GLN A 148 -5.75 2.79 11.97
CA GLN A 148 -5.77 4.15 11.43
C GLN A 148 -4.37 4.46 10.89
N VAL A 149 -4.27 4.71 9.59
CA VAL A 149 -3.01 4.94 8.89
C VAL A 149 -2.91 6.43 8.55
N THR A 150 -1.74 7.01 8.76
CA THR A 150 -1.42 8.35 8.28
C THR A 150 -0.19 8.28 7.39
N TYR A 151 -0.09 9.24 6.49
CA TYR A 151 0.89 9.26 5.41
C TYR A 151 1.71 10.54 5.49
N ASP A 152 2.95 10.50 4.99
CA ASP A 152 3.68 11.74 4.70
C ASP A 152 3.30 12.30 3.33
N ASP A 153 3.93 13.39 2.91
CA ASP A 153 3.63 14.08 1.65
C ASP A 153 4.44 13.54 0.45
N LYS A 154 5.18 12.43 0.63
CA LYS A 154 6.03 11.86 -0.41
C LYS A 154 5.35 10.70 -1.13
N PRO A 155 5.67 10.48 -2.42
CA PRO A 155 5.01 9.44 -3.21
C PRO A 155 5.31 8.04 -2.68
N ASN A 156 4.36 7.12 -2.87
CA ASN A 156 4.54 5.70 -2.60
C ASN A 156 5.81 5.17 -3.26
N LEU A 157 6.80 4.78 -2.45
CA LEU A 157 8.12 4.34 -2.87
C LEU A 157 8.10 3.11 -3.79
N PHE A 158 7.03 2.32 -3.75
CA PHE A 158 6.87 1.12 -4.57
C PHE A 158 6.24 1.37 -5.93
N TYR A 159 5.56 2.51 -6.13
CA TYR A 159 4.73 2.75 -7.31
C TYR A 159 5.47 2.46 -8.62
N LYS A 160 6.66 3.05 -8.82
CA LYS A 160 7.45 2.85 -10.04
C LYS A 160 8.00 1.45 -10.22
N THR A 161 8.27 0.75 -9.11
CA THR A 161 8.68 -0.66 -9.16
C THR A 161 7.51 -1.57 -9.55
N MET A 162 6.31 -1.30 -9.04
CA MET A 162 5.08 -2.02 -9.42
C MET A 162 4.64 -1.72 -10.85
N GLU A 163 4.82 -0.47 -11.29
CA GLU A 163 4.59 -0.04 -12.68
C GLU A 163 5.50 -0.84 -13.63
N ALA A 164 6.79 -0.93 -13.33
CA ALA A 164 7.74 -1.76 -14.07
C ALA A 164 7.42 -3.27 -14.04
N GLY A 165 6.63 -3.73 -13.07
CA GLY A 165 6.12 -5.10 -12.98
C GLY A 165 4.80 -5.35 -13.71
N GLY A 166 4.17 -4.31 -14.27
CA GLY A 166 2.83 -4.40 -14.87
C GLY A 166 1.69 -4.57 -13.85
N LEU A 167 1.96 -4.42 -12.55
CA LEU A 167 0.93 -4.55 -11.51
C LEU A 167 -0.03 -3.35 -11.51
N ILE A 168 0.47 -2.15 -11.82
CA ILE A 168 -0.36 -0.96 -11.95
C ILE A 168 -1.37 -1.13 -13.09
N ASP A 169 -0.94 -1.63 -14.25
CA ASP A 169 -1.84 -1.89 -15.39
C ASP A 169 -2.96 -2.90 -15.03
N VAL A 170 -2.62 -3.92 -14.24
CA VAL A 170 -3.60 -4.89 -13.73
C VAL A 170 -4.64 -4.23 -12.81
N MET A 171 -4.20 -3.34 -11.91
CA MET A 171 -5.10 -2.59 -11.03
C MET A 171 -5.92 -1.53 -11.79
N ASP A 172 -5.36 -0.91 -12.82
CA ASP A 172 -6.08 0.01 -13.72
C ASP A 172 -7.20 -0.71 -14.48
N GLY A 173 -7.01 -2.00 -14.77
CA GLY A 173 -8.03 -2.89 -15.32
C GLY A 173 -9.19 -3.21 -14.37
N VAL A 174 -9.06 -2.95 -13.07
CA VAL A 174 -10.14 -3.12 -12.08
C VAL A 174 -11.13 -1.97 -12.20
N ARG A 175 -12.32 -2.29 -12.73
CA ARG A 175 -13.47 -1.39 -12.69
C ARG A 175 -14.29 -1.78 -11.47
N LEU A 176 -14.50 -0.86 -10.52
CA LEU A 176 -15.28 -1.08 -9.30
C LEU A 176 -16.80 -1.09 -9.59
N ASN A 177 -17.19 -1.75 -10.68
CA ASN A 177 -18.58 -1.90 -11.10
C ASN A 177 -18.97 -3.39 -11.03
N PHE A 178 -19.73 -3.75 -9.98
CA PHE A 178 -20.21 -5.10 -9.64
C PHE A 178 -21.09 -5.79 -10.71
N SER A 179 -21.26 -5.18 -11.90
CA SER A 179 -22.13 -5.66 -12.98
C SER A 179 -21.38 -6.26 -14.17
N ILE A 180 -20.05 -6.30 -14.13
CA ILE A 180 -19.19 -6.82 -15.22
C ILE A 180 -18.35 -7.98 -14.66
N ALA A 181 -17.96 -8.91 -15.54
CA ALA A 181 -17.33 -10.22 -15.30
C ALA A 181 -16.52 -10.39 -13.99
N PRO A 182 -16.53 -11.60 -13.37
CA PRO A 182 -15.87 -11.83 -12.09
C PRO A 182 -14.39 -11.41 -12.14
N GLN A 183 -14.03 -10.40 -11.35
CA GLN A 183 -12.64 -10.03 -11.11
C GLN A 183 -12.10 -10.82 -9.92
N SER A 184 -10.79 -11.11 -9.91
CA SER A 184 -10.18 -11.75 -8.74
C SER A 184 -10.35 -10.85 -7.52
N GLN A 185 -10.88 -11.39 -6.42
CA GLN A 185 -11.07 -10.64 -5.18
C GLN A 185 -9.75 -10.07 -4.66
N ASP A 186 -8.65 -10.77 -4.87
CA ASP A 186 -7.31 -10.34 -4.46
C ASP A 186 -6.87 -9.07 -5.20
N ILE A 187 -7.19 -8.94 -6.48
CA ILE A 187 -6.81 -7.76 -7.28
C ILE A 187 -7.70 -6.57 -6.91
N VAL A 188 -8.99 -6.80 -6.67
CA VAL A 188 -9.91 -5.74 -6.18
C VAL A 188 -9.43 -5.23 -4.83
N LYS A 189 -9.00 -6.13 -3.96
CA LYS A 189 -8.47 -5.78 -2.64
C LYS A 189 -7.13 -5.04 -2.73
N ALA A 190 -6.20 -5.53 -3.56
CA ALA A 190 -4.92 -4.86 -3.81
C ALA A 190 -5.13 -3.42 -4.30
N LYS A 191 -6.06 -3.19 -5.23
CA LYS A 191 -6.44 -1.83 -5.65
C LYS A 191 -7.01 -1.01 -4.49
N ALA A 192 -7.92 -1.58 -3.70
CA ALA A 192 -8.54 -0.87 -2.60
C ALA A 192 -7.52 -0.44 -1.53
N LEU A 193 -6.50 -1.25 -1.28
CA LEU A 193 -5.45 -1.01 -0.26
C LEU A 193 -4.23 -0.25 -0.80
N PHE A 194 -4.20 0.02 -2.11
CA PHE A 194 -3.10 0.75 -2.72
C PHE A 194 -3.08 2.20 -2.21
N PHE A 195 -1.89 2.67 -1.84
CA PHE A 195 -1.69 4.02 -1.31
C PHE A 195 -0.85 4.86 -2.27
N ASN A 196 -1.15 6.15 -2.33
CA ASN A 196 -0.48 7.15 -3.14
C ASN A 196 0.76 7.75 -2.45
N ASN A 197 0.78 7.75 -1.11
CA ASN A 197 1.86 8.34 -0.30
C ASN A 197 2.51 7.32 0.64
N ASN A 198 3.72 7.59 1.14
CA ASN A 198 4.36 6.68 2.08
C ASN A 198 3.69 6.73 3.48
N PRO A 199 3.37 5.59 4.10
CA PRO A 199 2.83 5.57 5.46
C PRO A 199 3.82 6.13 6.48
N SER A 200 3.39 7.05 7.33
CA SER A 200 4.21 7.66 8.39
C SER A 200 3.85 7.15 9.79
N GLN A 201 2.61 6.72 10.01
CA GLN A 201 2.18 6.11 11.27
C GLN A 201 0.99 5.18 11.08
N ILE A 202 0.93 4.13 11.89
CA ILE A 202 -0.23 3.24 12.00
C ILE A 202 -0.61 3.12 13.48
N ILE A 203 -1.89 3.34 13.79
CA ILE A 203 -2.46 3.19 15.13
C ILE A 203 -3.47 2.05 15.10
N TYR A 204 -3.20 1.00 15.85
CA TYR A 204 -4.09 -0.15 16.00
C TYR A 204 -4.97 0.01 17.24
N LYS A 205 -6.27 -0.23 17.03
CA LYS A 205 -7.30 -0.13 18.07
C LYS A 205 -8.12 -1.41 18.14
N ASN A 206 -8.50 -1.80 19.35
CA ASN A 206 -9.45 -2.88 19.59
C ASN A 206 -10.89 -2.48 19.25
N GLU A 207 -11.84 -3.38 19.49
CA GLU A 207 -13.26 -3.19 19.18
C GLU A 207 -13.87 -2.02 19.98
N GLU A 208 -13.39 -1.78 21.19
CA GLU A 208 -13.77 -0.66 22.05
C GLU A 208 -13.18 0.69 21.60
N GLY A 209 -12.26 0.68 20.62
CA GLY A 209 -11.57 1.85 20.11
C GLY A 209 -10.38 2.29 20.95
N GLU A 210 -9.94 1.47 21.90
CA GLU A 210 -8.73 1.72 22.69
C GLU A 210 -7.49 1.40 21.86
N VAL A 211 -6.46 2.25 21.95
CA VAL A 211 -5.21 2.05 21.22
C VAL A 211 -4.39 0.95 21.90
N GLU A 212 -4.01 -0.09 21.16
CA GLU A 212 -3.21 -1.21 21.66
C GLU A 212 -1.75 -1.14 21.17
N TYR A 213 -1.55 -0.72 19.92
CA TYR A 213 -0.24 -0.73 19.30
C TYR A 213 -0.07 0.44 18.33
N VAL A 214 1.14 0.99 18.28
CA VAL A 214 1.48 2.10 17.39
C VAL A 214 2.77 1.79 16.65
N VAL A 215 2.76 2.01 15.33
CA VAL A 215 3.94 2.00 14.46
C VAL A 215 4.20 3.42 14.00
N ASN A 216 5.43 3.89 14.11
CA ASN A 216 5.88 5.16 13.54
C ASN A 216 7.01 4.89 12.54
N ILE A 217 6.97 5.59 11.41
CA ILE A 217 7.93 5.44 10.32
C ILE A 217 8.50 6.82 10.02
N SER A 218 9.83 6.94 10.10
CA SER A 218 10.56 8.18 9.82
C SER A 218 11.52 7.95 8.67
N TYR A 219 11.22 8.51 7.50
CA TYR A 219 12.03 8.37 6.29
C TYR A 219 13.13 9.44 6.19
N VAL A 220 14.20 9.11 5.48
CA VAL A 220 15.22 10.03 4.99
C VAL A 220 15.21 10.01 3.47
N TYR A 221 14.90 11.14 2.85
CA TYR A 221 14.67 11.23 1.40
C TYR A 221 15.88 11.75 0.62
N ASP A 222 16.03 11.26 -0.61
CA ASP A 222 16.78 11.88 -1.71
C ASP A 222 15.79 12.23 -2.84
N GLY A 223 15.34 13.49 -2.86
CA GLY A 223 14.26 13.94 -3.74
C GLY A 223 12.91 13.39 -3.29
N ASP A 224 12.27 12.60 -4.14
CA ASP A 224 10.97 11.97 -3.87
C ASP A 224 11.08 10.53 -3.34
N TYR A 225 12.29 9.99 -3.28
CA TYR A 225 12.53 8.59 -2.92
C TYR A 225 13.25 8.47 -1.58
N PRO A 226 12.78 7.60 -0.66
CA PRO A 226 13.47 7.36 0.60
C PRO A 226 14.76 6.58 0.37
N THR A 227 15.85 6.96 1.03
CA THR A 227 17.11 6.19 1.05
C THR A 227 17.22 5.32 2.28
N SER A 228 16.57 5.72 3.38
CA SER A 228 16.41 4.92 4.58
C SER A 228 15.15 5.30 5.34
N ALA A 229 14.77 4.46 6.30
CA ALA A 229 13.76 4.77 7.30
C ALA A 229 14.15 4.20 8.68
N THR A 230 13.63 4.81 9.73
CA THR A 230 13.55 4.21 11.06
C THR A 230 12.10 3.88 11.36
N VAL A 231 11.82 2.61 11.65
CA VAL A 231 10.52 2.14 12.09
C VAL A 231 10.60 1.87 13.59
N THR A 232 9.72 2.48 14.37
CA THR A 232 9.59 2.20 15.80
C THR A 232 8.19 1.73 16.08
N SER A 233 8.05 0.67 16.85
CA SER A 233 6.75 0.15 17.20
C SER A 233 6.66 -0.19 18.69
N ALA A 234 5.50 0.04 19.29
CA ALA A 234 5.31 -0.11 20.73
C ALA A 234 3.86 -0.43 21.08
N TYR A 235 3.69 -1.30 22.08
CA TYR A 235 2.42 -1.49 22.77
C TYR A 235 2.15 -0.33 23.74
N THR A 236 0.88 0.07 23.86
CA THR A 236 0.48 1.19 24.73
C THR A 236 0.45 0.83 26.21
N ASP A 237 0.40 -0.45 26.55
CA ASP A 237 0.40 -0.98 27.92
C ASP A 237 1.79 -1.03 28.57
N GLY A 238 2.82 -0.54 27.87
CA GLY A 238 4.21 -0.59 28.33
C GLY A 238 4.94 -1.88 28.00
N GLY A 239 4.42 -2.67 27.05
CA GLY A 239 5.12 -3.80 26.44
C GLY A 239 6.39 -3.42 25.68
N GLU A 240 6.97 -4.39 24.98
CA GLU A 240 8.24 -4.21 24.26
C GLU A 240 8.14 -3.16 23.14
N THR A 241 9.23 -2.41 22.98
CA THR A 241 9.40 -1.46 21.89
C THR A 241 10.45 -2.00 20.93
N ASN A 242 10.07 -2.16 19.67
CA ASN A 242 10.96 -2.62 18.61
C ASN A 242 11.41 -1.44 17.75
N THR A 243 12.62 -1.54 17.20
CA THR A 243 13.19 -0.51 16.34
C THR A 243 13.92 -1.16 15.18
N TYR A 244 13.53 -0.79 13.98
CA TYR A 244 14.12 -1.29 12.74
C TYR A 244 14.74 -0.13 11.96
N THR A 245 15.90 -0.36 11.39
CA THR A 245 16.48 0.50 10.35
C THR A 245 16.25 -0.16 9.00
N VAL A 246 15.61 0.56 8.09
CA VAL A 246 15.36 0.12 6.72
C VAL A 246 16.25 0.91 5.78
N SER A 247 16.93 0.24 4.85
CA SER A 247 17.71 0.87 3.78
C SER A 247 17.11 0.52 2.44
N PHE A 248 16.90 1.53 1.59
CA PHE A 248 16.35 1.38 0.25
C PHE A 248 17.46 1.61 -0.77
N SER A 249 17.68 0.62 -1.63
CA SER A 249 18.60 0.73 -2.76
C SER A 249 17.82 0.79 -4.06
N TYR A 250 18.31 1.61 -4.99
CA TYR A 250 17.73 1.77 -6.31
C TYR A 250 18.70 1.26 -7.37
N ARG A 251 18.18 0.93 -8.57
CA ARG A 251 19.05 0.65 -9.71
C ARG A 251 19.84 1.91 -10.07
N SER A 252 21.15 1.74 -10.23
CA SER A 252 21.99 2.75 -10.88
C SER A 252 21.63 2.83 -12.36
N ASN A 253 21.49 4.04 -12.88
CA ASN A 253 21.38 4.29 -14.32
C ASN A 253 22.66 3.89 -15.08
#